data_AF-A0A1Q8BQ33-F1
#
_entry.id   AF-A0A1Q8BQ33-F1
#
_cell.length_a   1.000
_cell.length_b   1.000
_cell.length_c   1.000
_cell.angle_alpha   90.00
_cell.angle_beta   90.00
_cell.angle_gamma   90.00
#
_symmetry.space_group_name_H-M   'P 1'
#
loop_
_entity.id
_entity.type
_entity.pdbx_description
1 polymer ?
#
loop_
_entity_poly.entity_id
_entity_poly.type
_entity_poly.pdbx_seq_one_letter_code
_entity_poly.pdbx_strand_id
1 'polypeptide(L)'
;KSETIGLAVMAELPLLVIDVQRGGPSTGLPTKTEQADLLQALYGRNGESPVPVIAPQSPGDCFAAVLDATRIALTYRTPVLLLSDGAIANGSEPWLIPNVEDLPDLRPTFATTPNNPDGTHWPYLRDPETLARDWALPGTPGLQHRIGGLEKADGKGNISYDPANHDHMTRLRHKKISNI
;
A
#
# COMPACT_ATOMS: atom_id res chain seq x y z
N LYS A 1 12.43 2.42 -8.64
CA LYS A 1 11.00 2.58 -8.27
C LYS A 1 10.80 2.94 -6.78
N SER A 2 11.81 2.82 -5.92
CA SER A 2 11.70 3.04 -4.47
C SER A 2 11.13 4.41 -4.06
N GLU A 3 11.50 5.49 -4.76
CA GLU A 3 11.00 6.84 -4.47
C GLU A 3 9.48 6.95 -4.62
N THR A 4 8.92 6.38 -5.70
CA THR A 4 7.46 6.36 -5.93
C THR A 4 6.73 5.58 -4.84
N ILE A 5 7.31 4.47 -4.37
CA ILE A 5 6.75 3.68 -3.27
C ILE A 5 6.81 4.50 -1.97
N GLY A 6 7.92 5.20 -1.71
CA GLY A 6 8.04 6.11 -0.57
C GLY A 6 6.99 7.23 -0.60
N LEU A 7 6.73 7.81 -1.77
CA LEU A 7 5.66 8.78 -1.95
C LEU A 7 4.27 8.16 -1.67
N ALA A 8 4.01 6.93 -2.12
CA ALA A 8 2.75 6.24 -1.84
C ALA A 8 2.56 5.93 -0.35
N VAL A 9 3.62 5.56 0.38
CA VAL A 9 3.60 5.42 1.84
C VAL A 9 3.24 6.76 2.48
N MET A 10 3.92 7.84 2.10
CA MET A 10 3.74 9.16 2.70
C MET A 10 2.37 9.77 2.39
N ALA A 11 1.87 9.59 1.16
CA ALA A 11 0.55 10.03 0.74
C ALA A 11 -0.58 9.10 1.22
N GLU A 12 -0.24 7.96 1.81
CA GLU A 12 -1.15 6.90 2.24
C GLU A 12 -2.13 6.54 1.12
N LEU A 13 -1.58 6.09 0.00
CA LEU A 13 -2.35 5.69 -1.17
C LEU A 13 -2.19 4.18 -1.43
N PRO A 14 -3.28 3.49 -1.82
CA PRO A 14 -3.20 2.10 -2.27
C PRO A 14 -2.37 2.02 -3.56
N LEU A 15 -1.43 1.10 -3.59
CA LEU A 15 -0.61 0.78 -4.76
C LEU A 15 -0.19 -0.68 -4.70
N LEU A 16 -0.31 -1.42 -5.79
CA LEU A 16 0.31 -2.74 -5.91
C LEU A 16 1.58 -2.64 -6.74
N VAL A 17 2.67 -3.19 -6.21
CA VAL A 17 3.91 -3.37 -6.94
C VAL A 17 4.18 -4.86 -7.04
N ILE A 18 3.98 -5.41 -8.23
CA ILE A 18 4.31 -6.80 -8.52
C ILE A 18 5.76 -6.85 -8.99
N ASP A 19 6.58 -7.55 -8.24
CA ASP A 19 7.97 -7.82 -8.53
C ASP A 19 8.09 -9.29 -8.96
N VAL A 20 8.31 -9.52 -10.25
CA VAL A 20 8.58 -10.85 -10.79
C VAL A 20 10.09 -11.02 -10.82
N GLN A 21 10.62 -11.56 -9.73
CA GLN A 21 12.06 -11.62 -9.47
C GLN A 21 12.79 -12.48 -10.51
N ARG A 22 14.02 -12.09 -10.79
CA ARG A 22 14.95 -12.74 -11.73
C ARG A 22 16.37 -12.65 -11.20
N GLY A 23 17.29 -13.43 -11.77
CA GLY A 23 18.69 -13.41 -11.37
C GLY A 23 19.33 -12.01 -11.49
N GLY A 24 19.91 -11.52 -10.39
CA GLY A 24 20.60 -10.23 -10.32
C GLY A 24 22.14 -10.35 -10.28
N PRO A 25 22.87 -9.27 -9.93
CA PRO A 25 22.43 -7.87 -9.84
C PRO A 25 22.41 -7.16 -11.20
N SER A 26 21.86 -5.94 -11.24
CA SER A 26 21.76 -5.11 -12.46
C SER A 26 20.97 -5.82 -13.57
N THR A 27 21.49 -5.90 -14.80
CA THR A 27 20.89 -6.72 -15.87
C THR A 27 20.73 -8.17 -15.44
N GLY A 28 21.72 -8.68 -14.70
CA GLY A 28 21.76 -10.04 -14.16
C GLY A 28 21.54 -11.11 -15.23
N LEU A 29 20.62 -12.02 -14.93
CA LEU A 29 20.20 -13.14 -15.77
C LEU A 29 18.70 -12.99 -16.05
N PRO A 30 18.29 -12.22 -17.08
CA PRO A 30 16.89 -11.85 -17.29
C PRO A 30 15.89 -13.01 -17.42
N THR A 31 16.38 -14.20 -17.77
CA THR A 31 15.59 -15.41 -18.02
C THR A 31 15.79 -16.49 -16.97
N LYS A 32 16.55 -16.22 -15.90
CA LYS A 32 16.78 -17.18 -14.81
C LYS A 32 16.04 -16.74 -13.55
N THR A 33 15.45 -17.72 -12.89
CA THR A 33 14.72 -17.55 -11.63
C THR A 33 15.70 -17.35 -10.48
N GLU A 34 15.42 -16.37 -9.65
CA GLU A 34 16.08 -16.11 -8.38
C GLU A 34 15.10 -15.34 -7.48
N GLN A 35 15.24 -15.46 -6.16
CA GLN A 35 14.41 -14.76 -5.17
C GLN A 35 15.30 -13.88 -4.26
N ALA A 36 16.10 -13.01 -4.87
CA ALA A 36 17.12 -12.22 -4.18
C ALA A 36 16.66 -10.81 -3.76
N ASP A 37 15.43 -10.40 -4.11
CA ASP A 37 14.99 -9.01 -3.96
C ASP A 37 14.30 -8.74 -2.61
N LEU A 38 14.14 -9.75 -1.73
CA LEU A 38 13.43 -9.60 -0.44
C LEU A 38 13.98 -8.45 0.43
N LEU A 39 15.30 -8.36 0.60
CA LEU A 39 15.87 -7.29 1.43
C LEU A 39 15.70 -5.91 0.79
N GLN A 40 15.72 -5.83 -0.54
CA GLN A 40 15.40 -4.59 -1.24
C GLN A 40 13.91 -4.24 -1.10
N ALA A 41 13.03 -5.24 -1.13
CA ALA A 41 11.60 -5.07 -0.90
C ALA A 41 11.31 -4.60 0.53
N LEU A 42 12.07 -5.03 1.53
CA LEU A 42 11.88 -4.63 2.93
C LEU A 42 12.56 -3.29 3.27
N TYR A 43 13.76 -3.04 2.73
CA TYR A 43 14.65 -1.96 3.21
C TYR A 43 15.19 -1.04 2.11
N GLY A 44 14.82 -1.23 0.84
CA GLY A 44 15.33 -0.45 -0.29
C GLY A 44 14.76 0.96 -0.44
N ARG A 45 14.11 1.49 0.61
CA ARG A 45 13.48 2.82 0.66
C ARG A 45 14.12 3.66 1.76
N ASN A 46 14.09 4.98 1.59
CA ASN A 46 14.61 5.92 2.59
C ASN A 46 13.62 6.12 3.75
N GLY A 47 14.17 6.34 4.95
CA GLY A 47 13.39 6.55 6.18
C GLY A 47 12.55 5.34 6.60
N GLU A 48 11.81 5.48 7.68
CA GLU A 48 10.89 4.47 8.20
C GLU A 48 9.63 4.39 7.31
N SER A 49 9.74 3.60 6.24
CA SER A 49 8.69 3.42 5.22
C SER A 49 8.28 1.94 5.09
N PRO A 50 7.66 1.37 6.14
CA PRO A 50 7.23 -0.03 6.13
C PRO A 50 6.09 -0.23 5.11
N VAL A 51 6.12 -1.40 4.47
CA VAL A 51 5.11 -1.83 3.50
C VAL A 51 4.83 -3.32 3.71
N PRO A 52 3.60 -3.80 3.47
CA PRO A 52 3.31 -5.23 3.45
C PRO A 52 4.00 -5.88 2.25
N VAL A 53 4.49 -7.10 2.45
CA VAL A 53 5.13 -7.92 1.42
C VAL A 53 4.46 -9.29 1.41
N ILE A 54 3.96 -9.70 0.25
CA ILE A 54 3.28 -10.99 0.05
C ILE A 54 4.04 -11.74 -1.04
N ALA A 55 4.15 -13.06 -0.93
CA ALA A 55 4.76 -13.90 -1.96
C ALA A 55 3.84 -15.09 -2.25
N PRO A 56 3.35 -15.26 -3.49
CA PRO A 56 2.62 -16.47 -3.85
C PRO A 56 3.57 -17.68 -3.87
N GLN A 57 3.02 -18.86 -3.63
CA GLN A 57 3.80 -20.11 -3.64
C GLN A 57 3.76 -20.87 -4.98
N SER A 58 2.79 -20.57 -5.84
CA SER A 58 2.56 -21.27 -7.11
C SER A 58 1.81 -20.39 -8.13
N PRO A 59 1.72 -20.80 -9.42
CA PRO A 59 0.95 -20.05 -10.42
C PRO A 59 -0.54 -19.86 -10.07
N GLY A 60 -1.19 -20.87 -9.49
CA GLY A 60 -2.60 -20.79 -9.06
C GLY A 60 -2.80 -19.97 -7.79
N ASP A 61 -1.81 -19.96 -6.89
CA ASP A 61 -1.83 -19.15 -5.67
C ASP A 61 -1.73 -17.64 -5.97
N CYS A 62 -1.18 -17.25 -7.12
CA CYS A 62 -1.10 -15.85 -7.55
C CYS A 62 -2.45 -15.13 -7.53
N PHE A 63 -3.55 -15.82 -7.85
CA PHE A 63 -4.88 -15.20 -7.83
C PHE A 63 -5.28 -14.76 -6.42
N ALA A 64 -5.17 -15.66 -5.44
CA ALA A 64 -5.49 -15.37 -4.05
C ALA A 64 -4.52 -14.33 -3.46
N ALA A 65 -3.22 -14.46 -3.75
CA ALA A 65 -2.21 -13.52 -3.28
C ALA A 65 -2.45 -12.08 -3.79
N VAL A 66 -2.84 -11.90 -5.06
CA VAL A 66 -3.19 -10.57 -5.60
C VAL A 66 -4.48 -10.04 -4.98
N LEU A 67 -5.47 -10.90 -4.75
CA LEU A 67 -6.73 -10.52 -4.11
C LEU A 67 -6.49 -10.02 -2.67
N ASP A 68 -5.69 -10.73 -1.90
CA ASP A 68 -5.29 -10.33 -0.54
C ASP A 68 -4.43 -9.07 -0.55
N ALA A 69 -3.48 -8.95 -1.47
CA ALA A 69 -2.67 -7.74 -1.63
C ALA A 69 -3.57 -6.52 -1.93
N THR A 70 -4.56 -6.69 -2.81
CA THR A 70 -5.53 -5.64 -3.16
C THR A 70 -6.36 -5.23 -1.96
N ARG A 71 -6.91 -6.22 -1.22
CA ARG A 71 -7.65 -5.99 0.02
C ARG A 71 -6.82 -5.19 1.01
N ILE A 72 -5.58 -5.60 1.28
CA ILE A 72 -4.68 -4.92 2.21
C ILE A 72 -4.38 -3.49 1.75
N ALA A 73 -4.02 -3.31 0.47
CA ALA A 73 -3.69 -2.00 -0.08
C ALA A 73 -4.85 -1.02 0.06
N LEU A 74 -6.07 -1.48 -0.26
CA LEU A 74 -7.28 -0.69 -0.12
C LEU A 74 -7.58 -0.45 1.36
N THR A 75 -7.79 -1.47 2.19
CA THR A 75 -8.17 -1.32 3.60
C THR A 75 -7.22 -0.42 4.38
N TYR A 76 -5.91 -0.59 4.24
CA TYR A 76 -4.91 0.16 5.03
C TYR A 76 -4.33 1.37 4.29
N ARG A 77 -4.80 1.67 3.07
CA ARG A 77 -4.36 2.80 2.24
C ARG A 77 -2.83 2.90 2.19
N THR A 78 -2.21 1.83 1.70
CA THR A 78 -0.75 1.66 1.70
C THR A 78 -0.28 0.92 0.44
N PRO A 79 0.95 1.15 -0.05
CA PRO A 79 1.53 0.27 -1.06
C PRO A 79 1.75 -1.14 -0.49
N VAL A 80 1.51 -2.16 -1.31
CA VAL A 80 1.80 -3.58 -1.04
C VAL A 80 2.72 -4.11 -2.14
N LEU A 81 3.78 -4.81 -1.74
CA LEU A 81 4.69 -5.49 -2.66
C LEU A 81 4.29 -6.96 -2.76
N LEU A 82 4.16 -7.45 -3.98
CA LEU A 82 3.96 -8.86 -4.26
C LEU A 82 5.21 -9.41 -4.93
N LEU A 83 5.92 -10.32 -4.25
CA LEU A 83 7.16 -10.93 -4.71
C LEU A 83 6.87 -12.29 -5.33
N SER A 84 6.74 -12.31 -6.66
CA SER A 84 6.73 -13.54 -7.45
C SER A 84 8.15 -13.81 -7.98
N ASP A 85 8.29 -14.77 -8.89
CA ASP A 85 9.56 -15.10 -9.52
C ASP A 85 9.35 -15.65 -10.94
N GLY A 86 10.45 -15.78 -11.68
CA GLY A 86 10.42 -16.31 -13.04
C GLY A 86 9.89 -17.73 -13.19
N ALA A 87 9.97 -18.59 -12.16
CA ALA A 87 9.43 -19.94 -12.23
C ALA A 87 7.90 -19.94 -12.08
N ILE A 88 7.36 -19.16 -11.13
CA ILE A 88 5.92 -18.99 -10.95
C ILE A 88 5.30 -18.29 -12.16
N ALA A 89 5.93 -17.23 -12.67
CA ALA A 89 5.39 -16.44 -13.78
C ALA A 89 5.33 -17.20 -15.11
N ASN A 90 6.25 -18.15 -15.34
CA ASN A 90 6.25 -19.01 -16.54
C ASN A 90 5.64 -20.39 -16.29
N GLY A 91 5.33 -20.71 -15.03
CA GLY A 91 4.74 -21.96 -14.62
C GLY A 91 3.25 -22.03 -14.98
N SER A 92 2.73 -23.24 -15.05
CA SER A 92 1.30 -23.48 -15.15
C SER A 92 0.93 -24.67 -14.28
N GLU A 93 -0.24 -24.63 -13.68
CA GLU A 93 -0.80 -25.73 -12.91
C GLU A 93 -2.32 -25.77 -13.12
N PRO A 94 -2.98 -26.94 -12.97
CA PRO A 94 -4.43 -27.01 -12.95
C PRO A 94 -4.97 -26.12 -11.83
N TRP A 95 -5.80 -25.15 -12.19
CA TRP A 95 -6.38 -24.20 -11.25
C TRP A 95 -7.89 -24.14 -11.43
N LEU A 96 -8.61 -24.24 -10.31
CA LEU A 96 -10.06 -24.12 -10.30
C LEU A 96 -10.43 -22.63 -10.32
N ILE A 97 -11.09 -22.21 -11.40
CA ILE A 97 -11.60 -20.84 -11.52
C ILE A 97 -12.69 -20.63 -10.45
N PRO A 98 -12.55 -19.63 -9.56
CA PRO A 98 -13.55 -19.36 -8.53
C PRO A 98 -14.82 -18.80 -9.16
N ASN A 99 -15.97 -19.03 -8.52
CA ASN A 99 -17.19 -18.32 -8.91
C ASN A 99 -17.06 -16.85 -8.50
N VAL A 100 -17.46 -15.95 -9.41
CA VAL A 100 -17.36 -14.51 -9.18
C VAL A 100 -18.21 -14.06 -7.99
N GLU A 101 -19.35 -14.72 -7.74
CA GLU A 101 -20.27 -14.42 -6.64
C GLU A 101 -19.66 -14.73 -5.26
N ASP A 102 -18.66 -15.62 -5.18
CA ASP A 102 -17.98 -15.99 -3.94
C ASP A 102 -16.80 -15.04 -3.62
N LEU A 103 -16.46 -14.12 -4.54
CA LEU A 103 -15.34 -13.20 -4.34
C LEU A 103 -15.70 -12.07 -3.35
N PRO A 104 -14.74 -11.65 -2.49
CA PRO A 104 -14.96 -10.55 -1.56
C PRO A 104 -15.19 -9.24 -2.31
N ASP A 105 -16.09 -8.42 -1.80
CA ASP A 105 -16.29 -7.06 -2.29
C ASP A 105 -15.15 -6.16 -1.84
N LEU A 106 -14.28 -5.79 -2.77
CA LEU A 106 -13.14 -4.90 -2.52
C LEU A 106 -13.42 -3.43 -2.89
N ARG A 107 -14.68 -3.04 -3.14
CA ARG A 107 -15.00 -1.64 -3.47
C ARG A 107 -14.63 -0.71 -2.30
N PRO A 108 -13.77 0.30 -2.52
CA PRO A 108 -13.41 1.23 -1.46
C PRO A 108 -14.56 2.20 -1.17
N THR A 109 -14.74 2.54 0.10
CA THR A 109 -15.57 3.68 0.51
C THR A 109 -14.80 4.98 0.30
N PHE A 110 -15.45 5.96 -0.32
CA PHE A 110 -14.92 7.31 -0.51
C PHE A 110 -15.65 8.31 0.38
N ALA A 111 -14.91 9.30 0.86
CA ALA A 111 -15.45 10.43 1.60
C ALA A 111 -16.40 11.23 0.71
N THR A 112 -17.61 11.52 1.21
CA THR A 112 -18.61 12.33 0.50
C THR A 112 -18.95 13.64 1.20
N THR A 113 -18.64 13.76 2.49
CA THR A 113 -18.97 14.92 3.33
C THR A 113 -17.85 15.23 4.32
N PRO A 114 -17.70 16.48 4.77
CA PRO A 114 -16.72 16.84 5.80
C PRO A 114 -16.88 15.98 7.07
N ASN A 115 -15.76 15.63 7.70
CA ASN A 115 -15.69 14.69 8.83
C ASN A 115 -15.38 15.37 10.18
N ASN A 116 -15.25 16.70 10.21
CA ASN A 116 -15.06 17.47 11.43
C ASN A 116 -16.36 18.20 11.85
N PRO A 117 -16.66 18.35 13.16
CA PRO A 117 -17.92 18.98 13.60
C PRO A 117 -18.12 20.45 13.19
N ASP A 118 -17.03 21.15 12.84
CA ASP A 118 -17.09 22.53 12.33
C ASP A 118 -17.44 22.62 10.83
N GLY A 119 -17.71 21.48 10.18
CA GLY A 119 -18.01 21.40 8.75
C GLY A 119 -16.77 21.41 7.85
N THR A 120 -15.55 21.29 8.41
CA THR A 120 -14.32 21.16 7.63
C THR A 120 -13.92 19.69 7.43
N HIS A 121 -13.13 19.43 6.39
CA HIS A 121 -12.59 18.10 6.12
C HIS A 121 -11.16 17.98 6.67
N TRP A 122 -10.95 16.97 7.52
CA TRP A 122 -9.65 16.61 8.09
C TRP A 122 -9.16 15.34 7.38
N PRO A 123 -8.28 15.47 6.37
CA PRO A 123 -7.89 14.37 5.49
C PRO A 123 -7.00 13.31 6.13
N TYR A 124 -6.48 13.57 7.34
CA TYR A 124 -5.72 12.61 8.16
C TYR A 124 -6.47 12.27 9.45
N LEU A 125 -7.78 12.50 9.50
CA LEU A 125 -8.63 11.83 10.49
C LEU A 125 -8.72 10.36 10.10
N ARG A 126 -8.51 9.47 11.07
CA ARG A 126 -8.25 8.05 10.82
C ARG A 126 -9.31 7.17 11.40
N ASP A 127 -9.54 6.07 10.72
CA ASP A 127 -10.29 4.95 11.27
C ASP A 127 -9.53 4.33 12.47
N PRO A 128 -10.20 4.06 13.61
CA PRO A 128 -9.53 3.61 14.83
C PRO A 128 -8.98 2.18 14.74
N GLU A 129 -9.49 1.35 13.83
CA GLU A 129 -9.09 -0.05 13.68
C GLU A 129 -7.94 -0.18 12.67
N THR A 130 -8.16 0.35 11.48
CA THR A 130 -7.23 0.24 10.34
C THR A 130 -6.17 1.33 10.35
N LEU A 131 -6.37 2.44 11.08
CA LEU A 131 -5.54 3.65 11.05
C LEU A 131 -5.43 4.30 9.66
N ALA A 132 -6.23 3.84 8.70
CA ALA A 132 -6.32 4.42 7.38
C ALA A 132 -6.99 5.79 7.46
N ARG A 133 -6.45 6.73 6.69
CA ARG A 133 -7.11 8.02 6.48
C ARG A 133 -8.28 7.88 5.52
N ASP A 134 -9.22 8.81 5.62
CA ASP A 134 -10.33 8.89 4.69
C ASP A 134 -9.86 9.20 3.24
N TRP A 135 -10.61 8.74 2.24
CA TRP A 135 -10.26 8.89 0.82
C TRP A 135 -11.32 9.70 0.08
N ALA A 136 -11.05 10.99 -0.10
CA ALA A 136 -11.89 11.85 -0.92
C ALA A 136 -11.47 11.82 -2.41
N LEU A 137 -12.45 11.76 -3.30
CA LEU A 137 -12.22 11.87 -4.74
C LEU A 137 -11.96 13.34 -5.14
N PRO A 138 -10.97 13.61 -6.00
CA PRO A 138 -10.78 14.95 -6.56
C PRO A 138 -12.07 15.48 -7.20
N GLY A 139 -12.42 16.72 -6.88
CA GLY A 139 -13.66 17.36 -7.34
C GLY A 139 -14.84 17.25 -6.38
N THR A 140 -14.74 16.48 -5.29
CA THR A 140 -15.80 16.39 -4.28
C THR A 140 -15.91 17.70 -3.48
N PRO A 141 -17.05 18.42 -3.50
CA PRO A 141 -17.21 19.69 -2.80
C PRO A 141 -17.02 19.55 -1.27
N GLY A 142 -16.31 20.51 -0.66
CA GLY A 142 -16.08 20.55 0.79
C GLY A 142 -14.95 19.64 1.29
N LEU A 143 -14.36 18.81 0.42
CA LEU A 143 -13.28 17.87 0.77
C LEU A 143 -11.92 18.28 0.23
N GLN A 144 -11.72 19.55 -0.11
CA GLN A 144 -10.46 20.03 -0.67
C GLN A 144 -9.32 19.81 0.33
N HIS A 145 -8.26 19.15 -0.11
CA HIS A 145 -7.11 18.84 0.72
C HIS A 145 -5.84 18.69 -0.12
N ARG A 146 -4.68 18.64 0.56
CA ARG A 146 -3.37 18.51 -0.08
C ARG A 146 -2.67 17.23 0.37
N ILE A 147 -2.49 16.29 -0.55
CA ILE A 147 -1.61 15.13 -0.38
C ILE A 147 -0.25 15.38 -1.04
N GLY A 148 0.81 14.72 -0.56
CA GLY A 148 2.16 14.87 -1.09
C GLY A 148 3.21 14.24 -0.19
N GLY A 149 4.48 14.34 -0.58
CA GLY A 149 5.60 13.68 0.10
C GLY A 149 6.16 14.40 1.35
N LEU A 150 5.62 15.57 1.71
CA LEU A 150 6.02 16.28 2.94
C LEU A 150 5.21 15.78 4.14
N GLU A 151 5.86 15.73 5.31
CA GLU A 151 5.22 15.35 6.57
C GLU A 151 3.97 16.18 6.85
N LYS A 152 2.95 15.50 7.39
CA LYS A 152 1.62 16.04 7.59
C LYS A 152 1.27 16.08 9.07
N ALA A 153 0.62 17.16 9.48
CA ALA A 153 -0.03 17.25 10.77
C ALA A 153 -1.13 16.21 10.87
N ASP A 154 -1.15 15.44 11.96
CA ASP A 154 -2.22 14.48 12.23
C ASP A 154 -3.60 15.17 12.23
N GLY A 155 -4.62 14.47 11.73
CA GLY A 155 -5.95 15.05 11.48
C GLY A 155 -5.98 16.03 10.31
N LYS A 156 -5.46 17.25 10.49
CA LYS A 156 -5.66 18.39 9.55
C LYS A 156 -4.94 18.23 8.21
N GLY A 157 -3.86 17.46 8.13
CA GLY A 157 -3.12 17.23 6.87
C GLY A 157 -2.36 18.42 6.29
N ASN A 158 -2.17 19.49 7.07
CA ASN A 158 -1.26 20.57 6.71
C ASN A 158 0.20 20.12 6.84
N ILE A 159 1.12 20.80 6.18
CA ILE A 159 2.55 20.50 6.34
C ILE A 159 2.96 20.75 7.80
N SER A 160 3.70 19.82 8.39
CA SER A 160 4.24 19.94 9.74
C SER A 160 5.73 19.62 9.75
N TYR A 161 6.49 20.39 10.51
CA TYR A 161 7.91 20.13 10.81
C TYR A 161 8.13 19.94 12.31
N ASP A 162 7.04 19.82 13.08
CA ASP A 162 7.11 19.62 14.52
C ASP A 162 7.69 18.22 14.84
N PRO A 163 8.73 18.13 15.70
CA PRO A 163 9.36 16.85 16.01
C PRO A 163 8.42 15.83 16.66
N ALA A 164 7.50 16.28 17.53
CA ALA A 164 6.57 15.38 18.21
C ALA A 164 5.53 14.84 17.22
N ASN A 165 5.04 15.67 16.30
CA ASN A 165 4.19 15.21 15.20
C ASN A 165 4.92 14.20 14.31
N HIS A 166 6.20 14.43 13.99
CA HIS A 166 6.96 13.51 13.14
C HIS A 166 7.17 12.13 13.79
N ASP A 167 7.55 12.07 15.07
CA ASP A 167 7.66 10.79 15.81
C ASP A 167 6.31 10.08 15.86
N HIS A 168 5.23 10.80 16.22
CA HIS A 168 3.88 10.24 16.26
C HIS A 168 3.43 9.67 14.92
N MET A 169 3.53 10.44 13.84
CA MET A 169 3.09 10.03 12.50
C MET A 169 3.94 8.87 11.95
N THR A 170 5.23 8.83 12.27
CA THR A 170 6.11 7.71 11.91
C THR A 170 5.70 6.42 12.63
N ARG A 171 5.48 6.47 13.95
CA ARG A 171 4.97 5.33 14.73
C ARG A 171 3.59 4.89 14.26
N LEU A 172 2.73 5.84 13.90
CA LEU A 172 1.39 5.55 13.41
C LEU A 172 1.44 4.79 12.09
N ARG A 173 2.21 5.28 11.11
CA ARG A 173 2.40 4.58 9.83
C ARG A 173 2.97 3.17 10.04
N HIS A 174 3.90 3.00 10.98
CA HIS A 174 4.38 1.67 11.36
C HIS A 174 3.28 0.80 11.96
N LYS A 175 2.55 1.30 12.97
CA LYS A 175 1.45 0.57 13.63
C LYS A 175 0.37 0.15 12.64
N LYS A 176 0.06 0.99 11.65
CA LYS A 176 -0.86 0.68 10.57
C LYS A 176 -0.48 -0.60 9.82
N ILE A 177 0.82 -0.78 9.55
CA ILE A 177 1.32 -1.99 8.90
C ILE A 177 1.35 -3.19 9.86
N SER A 178 1.68 -2.98 11.13
CA SER A 178 1.68 -4.03 12.15
C SER A 178 0.28 -4.55 12.53
N ASN A 179 -0.78 -3.84 12.13
CA ASN A 179 -2.19 -4.21 12.34
C ASN A 179 -2.77 -5.08 11.20
N ILE A 180 -1.96 -5.45 10.20
CA ILE A 180 -2.38 -6.24 9.03
C ILE A 180 -2.39 -7.73 9.36
#